data_AF-A0AAU1IFU6-F1
#
_entry.id   AF-A0AAU1IFU6-F1
#
_cell.length_a   1.000
_cell.length_b   1.000
_cell.length_c   1.000
_cell.angle_alpha   90.00
_cell.angle_beta   90.00
_cell.angle_gamma   90.00
#
_symmetry.space_group_name_H-M   'P 1'
#
loop_
_entity.id
_entity.type
_entity.pdbx_description
1 polymer ?
#
loop_
_entity_poly.entity_id
_entity_poly.type
_entity_poly.pdbx_seq_one_letter_code
_entity_poly.pdbx_strand_id
1 'polypeptide(L)'
;MSLDVSPKLLAEAEHGDIREADFVDTVRTSLPYAYNLIASLATELTDSASDFTDNQTPPPSEQERGQLLRALASDAIRGSLERHFGVALAFQNCHRVAAFRPRALGGETYARFTSARAQVLNQSPEFRDC
;
A
#
# COMPACT_ATOMS: atom_id res chain seq x y z
N MET A 1 6.67 -12.77 2.14
CA MET A 1 7.82 -12.43 1.27
C MET A 1 8.82 -11.56 2.01
N SER A 2 10.11 -11.82 1.81
CA SER A 2 11.20 -11.00 2.34
C SER A 2 11.49 -9.82 1.40
N LEU A 3 12.09 -8.76 1.95
CA LEU A 3 12.77 -7.76 1.13
C LEU A 3 14.12 -8.32 0.67
N ASP A 4 14.51 -8.00 -0.55
CA ASP A 4 15.84 -8.21 -1.11
C ASP A 4 16.74 -7.03 -0.72
N VAL A 5 17.25 -7.06 0.51
CA VAL A 5 18.05 -5.99 1.10
C VAL A 5 19.50 -6.17 0.72
N SER A 6 20.09 -5.17 0.07
CA SER A 6 21.52 -5.23 -0.28
C SER A 6 22.40 -5.30 0.98
N PRO A 7 23.55 -6.01 0.94
CA PRO A 7 24.49 -6.03 2.06
C PRO A 7 24.98 -4.63 2.47
N LYS A 8 25.08 -3.70 1.51
CA LYS A 8 25.45 -2.32 1.76
C LYS A 8 24.40 -1.60 2.61
N LEU A 9 23.12 -1.70 2.24
CA LEU A 9 22.04 -1.05 2.98
C LEU A 9 21.88 -1.66 4.38
N LEU A 10 22.11 -2.97 4.50
CA LEU A 10 22.12 -3.64 5.79
C LEU A 10 23.24 -3.09 6.70
N ALA A 11 24.46 -2.97 6.16
CA ALA A 11 25.58 -2.40 6.90
C ALA A 11 25.32 -0.93 7.29
N GLU A 12 24.70 -0.13 6.41
CA GLU A 12 24.31 1.25 6.74
C GLU A 12 23.30 1.28 7.91
N ALA A 13 22.29 0.39 7.89
CA ALA A 13 21.29 0.29 8.95
C ALA A 13 21.86 -0.15 10.31
N GLU A 14 22.93 -0.95 10.32
CA GLU A 14 23.64 -1.32 11.56
C GLU A 14 24.38 -0.13 12.20
N HIS A 15 24.71 0.91 11.41
CA HIS A 15 25.45 2.08 11.87
C HIS A 15 24.56 3.31 12.13
N GLY A 16 23.25 3.22 11.88
CA GLY A 16 22.28 4.27 12.17
C GLY A 16 21.17 4.39 11.13
N ASP A 17 20.72 5.62 10.93
CA ASP A 17 19.60 5.91 10.02
C ASP A 17 20.00 5.69 8.56
N ILE A 18 19.10 5.05 7.80
CA ILE A 18 19.22 4.89 6.35
C ILE A 18 18.44 5.97 5.61
N ARG A 19 18.87 6.28 4.38
CA ARG A 19 18.12 7.22 3.54
C ARG A 19 16.80 6.58 3.12
N GLU A 20 15.72 7.34 3.24
CA GLU A 20 14.39 6.86 2.86
C GLU A 20 14.31 6.41 1.39
N ALA A 21 14.99 7.12 0.49
CA ALA A 21 15.05 6.74 -0.93
C ALA A 21 15.63 5.33 -1.14
N ASP A 22 16.66 4.94 -0.40
CA ASP A 22 17.27 3.60 -0.51
C ASP A 22 16.33 2.50 0.01
N PHE A 23 15.56 2.82 1.05
CA PHE A 23 14.56 1.91 1.57
C PHE A 23 13.39 1.74 0.59
N VAL A 24 12.89 2.83 0.01
CA VAL A 24 11.84 2.78 -1.02
C VAL A 24 12.32 2.03 -2.26
N ASP A 25 13.56 2.21 -2.71
CA ASP A 25 14.12 1.45 -3.83
C ASP A 25 14.22 -0.05 -3.56
N THR A 26 14.55 -0.42 -2.32
CA THR A 26 14.51 -1.82 -1.86
C THR A 26 13.09 -2.37 -1.91
N VAL A 27 12.10 -1.61 -1.43
CA VAL A 27 10.68 -1.98 -1.50
C VAL A 27 10.22 -2.13 -2.96
N ARG A 28 10.53 -1.17 -3.83
CA ARG A 28 10.21 -1.19 -5.26
C ARG A 28 10.78 -2.43 -5.95
N THR A 29 12.02 -2.79 -5.64
CA THR A 29 12.70 -3.94 -6.23
C THR A 29 12.13 -5.26 -5.70
N SER A 30 11.79 -5.32 -4.41
CA SER A 30 11.31 -6.55 -3.76
C SER A 30 9.81 -6.82 -3.97
N LEU A 31 9.01 -5.77 -4.05
CA LEU A 31 7.54 -5.79 -4.11
C LEU A 31 7.01 -4.99 -5.32
N PRO A 32 7.48 -5.26 -6.55
CA PRO A 32 7.21 -4.43 -7.72
C PRO A 32 5.72 -4.28 -8.04
N TYR A 33 4.91 -5.33 -7.85
CA TYR A 33 3.46 -5.27 -8.07
C TYR A 33 2.80 -4.29 -7.10
N ALA A 34 3.11 -4.40 -5.80
CA ALA A 34 2.52 -3.52 -4.78
C ALA A 34 2.94 -2.06 -5.00
N TYR A 35 4.23 -1.84 -5.30
CA TYR A 35 4.76 -0.52 -5.61
C TYR A 35 4.05 0.09 -6.83
N ASN A 36 3.97 -0.63 -7.94
CA ASN A 36 3.38 -0.13 -9.17
C ASN A 36 1.88 0.12 -9.02
N LEU A 37 1.15 -0.75 -8.31
CA LEU A 37 -0.27 -0.55 -8.02
C LEU A 37 -0.50 0.75 -7.23
N ILE A 38 0.28 0.97 -6.17
CA ILE A 38 0.18 2.18 -5.34
C ILE A 38 0.57 3.43 -6.15
N ALA A 39 1.61 3.34 -7.00
CA ALA A 39 2.01 4.42 -7.88
C ALA A 39 0.89 4.82 -8.87
N SER A 40 0.21 3.84 -9.46
CA SER A 40 -0.95 4.07 -10.33
C SER A 40 -2.09 4.75 -9.58
N LEU A 41 -2.45 4.25 -8.39
CA LEU A 41 -3.50 4.86 -7.57
C LEU A 41 -3.17 6.30 -7.17
N ALA A 42 -1.92 6.58 -6.80
CA ALA A 42 -1.46 7.93 -6.48
C ALA A 42 -1.51 8.87 -7.70
N THR A 43 -1.17 8.36 -8.88
CA THR A 43 -1.27 9.12 -10.14
C THR A 43 -2.73 9.44 -10.46
N GLU A 44 -3.61 8.44 -10.43
CA GLU A 44 -5.06 8.62 -10.66
C GLU A 44 -5.69 9.58 -9.64
N LEU A 45 -5.24 9.55 -8.38
CA LEU A 45 -5.71 10.46 -7.34
C LEU A 45 -5.36 11.92 -7.63
N THR A 46 -4.22 12.16 -8.29
CA THR A 46 -3.77 13.50 -8.67
C THR A 46 -4.67 14.08 -9.77
N ASP A 47 -5.12 13.23 -10.70
CA ASP A 47 -5.96 13.63 -11.84
C ASP A 47 -7.46 13.66 -11.50
N SER A 48 -7.86 13.04 -10.39
CA SER A 48 -9.26 12.93 -9.96
C SER A 48 -9.74 14.11 -9.12
N ALA A 49 -11.04 14.37 -9.07
CA ALA A 49 -11.64 15.25 -8.06
C ALA A 49 -11.92 14.52 -6.72
N SER A 50 -11.95 13.18 -6.72
CA SER A 50 -12.31 12.33 -5.58
C SER A 50 -11.27 12.36 -4.46
N ASP A 51 -11.71 12.23 -3.20
CA ASP A 51 -10.82 12.21 -2.03
C ASP A 51 -9.88 11.00 -1.97
N PHE A 52 -10.19 9.93 -2.71
CA PHE A 52 -9.38 8.72 -2.82
C PHE A 52 -9.59 8.01 -4.16
N THR A 53 -8.66 7.12 -4.48
CA THR A 53 -8.74 6.09 -5.54
C THR A 53 -8.50 4.73 -4.89
N ASP A 54 -9.13 3.67 -5.39
CA ASP A 54 -8.95 2.32 -4.86
C ASP A 54 -8.81 1.25 -5.93
N ASN A 55 -8.06 0.20 -5.58
CA ASN A 55 -8.03 -1.01 -6.38
C ASN A 55 -9.19 -1.93 -5.98
N GLN A 56 -9.93 -2.42 -6.97
CA GLN A 56 -11.02 -3.40 -6.77
C GLN A 56 -10.77 -4.69 -7.55
N THR A 57 -9.64 -4.78 -8.26
CA THR A 57 -9.29 -5.96 -9.05
C THR A 57 -8.34 -6.87 -8.26
N PRO A 58 -8.68 -8.16 -8.06
CA PRO A 58 -7.77 -9.10 -7.43
C PRO A 58 -6.41 -9.19 -8.16
N PRO A 59 -5.30 -9.33 -7.41
CA PRO A 59 -4.00 -9.61 -8.00
C PRO A 59 -4.03 -10.87 -8.89
N PRO A 60 -3.24 -10.90 -9.98
CA PRO A 60 -3.30 -11.97 -10.97
C PRO A 60 -2.77 -13.32 -10.44
N SER A 61 -2.01 -13.34 -9.34
CA SER A 61 -1.61 -14.57 -8.66
C SER A 61 -1.39 -14.39 -7.15
N GLU A 62 -1.16 -15.51 -6.46
CA GLU A 62 -0.70 -15.59 -5.07
C GLU A 62 0.53 -14.74 -4.79
N GLN A 63 1.46 -14.69 -5.75
CA GLN A 63 2.71 -13.96 -5.58
C GLN A 63 2.45 -12.46 -5.51
N GLU A 64 1.73 -11.88 -6.49
CA GLU A 64 1.35 -10.47 -6.48
C GLU A 64 0.49 -10.13 -5.26
N ARG A 65 -0.43 -11.01 -4.87
CA ARG A 65 -1.23 -10.83 -3.66
C ARG A 65 -0.38 -10.76 -2.40
N GLY A 66 0.59 -11.65 -2.27
CA GLY A 66 1.56 -11.62 -1.19
C GLY A 66 2.35 -10.31 -1.16
N GLN A 67 2.58 -9.64 -2.30
CA GLN A 67 3.38 -8.41 -2.34
C GLN A 67 2.57 -7.28 -1.73
N LEU A 68 1.29 -7.17 -2.11
CA LEU A 68 0.39 -6.17 -1.58
C LEU A 68 0.19 -6.36 -0.06
N LEU A 69 -0.09 -7.60 0.37
CA LEU A 69 -0.20 -7.93 1.79
C LEU A 69 1.07 -7.58 2.56
N ARG A 70 2.26 -7.93 2.02
CA ARG A 70 3.54 -7.65 2.66
C ARG A 70 3.81 -6.15 2.80
N ALA A 71 3.44 -5.36 1.79
CA ALA A 71 3.61 -3.92 1.79
C ALA A 71 2.71 -3.24 2.84
N LEU A 72 1.44 -3.66 2.94
CA LEU A 72 0.44 -3.00 3.80
C LEU A 72 0.45 -3.48 5.25
N ALA A 73 0.93 -4.70 5.51
CA ALA A 73 1.04 -5.26 6.86
C ALA A 73 2.22 -4.70 7.67
N SER A 74 3.15 -3.97 7.05
CA SER A 74 4.30 -3.38 7.73
C SER A 74 4.20 -1.87 7.76
N ASP A 75 4.16 -1.28 8.95
CA ASP A 75 4.05 0.18 9.12
C ASP A 75 5.24 0.91 8.48
N ALA A 76 6.46 0.37 8.57
CA ALA A 76 7.64 0.97 7.95
C ALA A 76 7.52 0.98 6.42
N ILE A 77 7.14 -0.15 5.81
CA ILE A 77 6.97 -0.24 4.35
C ILE A 77 5.82 0.65 3.90
N ARG A 78 4.62 0.46 4.46
CA ARG A 78 3.44 1.27 4.13
C ARG A 78 3.74 2.76 4.28
N GLY A 79 4.30 3.15 5.43
CA GLY A 79 4.65 4.55 5.72
C GLY A 79 5.67 5.14 4.75
N SER A 80 6.66 4.36 4.31
CA SER A 80 7.61 4.82 3.28
C SER A 80 6.95 5.07 1.93
N LEU A 81 5.99 4.23 1.53
CA LEU A 81 5.25 4.41 0.28
C LEU A 81 4.29 5.60 0.37
N GLU A 82 3.61 5.76 1.50
CA GLU A 82 2.76 6.92 1.80
C GLU A 82 3.53 8.24 1.65
N ARG A 83 4.71 8.34 2.28
CA ARG A 83 5.57 9.53 2.18
C ARG A 83 6.15 9.72 0.78
N HIS A 84 6.58 8.64 0.14
CA HIS A 84 7.15 8.70 -1.21
C HIS A 84 6.14 9.21 -2.25
N PHE A 85 4.89 8.76 -2.18
CA PHE A 85 3.83 9.15 -3.13
C PHE A 85 2.96 10.31 -2.65
N GLY A 86 3.14 10.81 -1.43
CA GLY A 86 2.35 11.91 -0.87
C GLY A 86 0.88 11.55 -0.61
N VAL A 87 0.60 10.29 -0.29
CA VAL A 87 -0.75 9.76 -0.06
C VAL A 87 -0.86 9.11 1.32
N ALA A 88 -2.09 8.82 1.75
CA ALA A 88 -2.33 7.94 2.88
C ALA A 88 -3.01 6.66 2.39
N LEU A 89 -2.57 5.50 2.87
CA LEU A 89 -3.07 4.22 2.42
C LEU A 89 -4.06 3.63 3.43
N ALA A 90 -5.15 3.09 2.91
CA ALA A 90 -6.08 2.27 3.68
C ALA A 90 -6.31 0.93 2.99
N PHE A 91 -6.57 -0.12 3.76
CA PHE A 91 -6.64 -1.48 3.27
C PHE A 91 -7.83 -2.20 3.91
N GLN A 92 -8.59 -2.96 3.11
CA GLN A 92 -9.74 -3.74 3.60
C GLN A 92 -9.50 -5.24 3.54
N ASN A 93 -9.00 -5.74 2.41
CA ASN A 93 -8.77 -7.17 2.19
C ASN A 93 -7.66 -7.38 1.18
N CYS A 94 -7.34 -8.63 0.86
CA CYS A 94 -6.24 -9.07 0.03
C CYS A 94 -5.98 -8.33 -1.31
N HIS A 95 -6.93 -7.56 -1.83
CA HIS A 95 -6.77 -6.76 -3.06
C HIS A 95 -7.20 -5.30 -2.92
N ARG A 96 -8.05 -4.96 -1.94
CA ARG A 96 -8.62 -3.62 -1.84
C ARG A 96 -7.78 -2.68 -1.00
N VAL A 97 -6.86 -2.00 -1.69
CA VAL A 97 -6.08 -0.87 -1.18
C VAL A 97 -6.60 0.43 -1.78
N ALA A 98 -6.64 1.48 -0.97
CA ALA A 98 -7.04 2.82 -1.37
C ALA A 98 -5.94 3.84 -1.05
N ALA A 99 -5.67 4.75 -1.99
CA ALA A 99 -4.83 5.93 -1.79
C ALA A 99 -5.72 7.14 -1.55
N PHE A 100 -5.58 7.76 -0.38
CA PHE A 100 -6.28 8.96 0.05
C PHE A 100 -5.38 10.18 -0.04
N ARG A 101 -6.00 11.34 -0.26
CA ARG A 101 -5.32 12.60 0.00
C ARG A 101 -5.06 12.71 1.50
N PRO A 102 -3.88 13.15 1.96
CA PRO A 102 -3.60 13.30 3.39
C PRO A 102 -4.63 14.16 4.13
N ARG A 103 -5.16 15.21 3.48
CA ARG A 103 -6.23 16.07 4.04
C ARG A 103 -7.58 15.38 4.23
N ALA A 104 -7.82 14.25 3.58
CA ALA A 104 -9.06 13.49 3.69
C ALA A 104 -9.04 12.52 4.88
N LEU A 105 -7.87 12.33 5.51
CA LEU A 105 -7.75 11.54 6.74
C LEU A 105 -8.62 12.13 7.85
N GLY A 106 -9.33 11.26 8.57
CA GLY A 106 -10.28 11.66 9.61
C GLY A 106 -11.61 12.23 9.11
N GLY A 107 -11.77 12.41 7.79
CA GLY A 107 -13.03 12.80 7.17
C GLY A 107 -14.03 11.64 7.06
N GLU A 108 -15.28 11.98 6.72
CA GLU A 108 -16.36 10.99 6.61
C GLU A 108 -16.07 9.92 5.55
N THR A 109 -15.47 10.30 4.42
CA THR A 109 -15.09 9.37 3.34
C THR A 109 -14.10 8.31 3.83
N TYR A 110 -13.05 8.74 4.54
CA TYR A 110 -12.06 7.82 5.13
C TYR A 110 -12.70 6.93 6.20
N ALA A 111 -13.47 7.52 7.12
CA ALA A 111 -14.14 6.79 8.19
C ALA A 111 -15.13 5.74 7.66
N ARG A 112 -15.86 6.05 6.58
CA ARG A 112 -16.73 5.07 5.90
C ARG A 112 -15.89 3.93 5.31
N PHE A 113 -14.80 4.24 4.60
CA PHE A 113 -13.95 3.23 3.97
C PHE A 113 -13.33 2.27 4.99
N THR A 114 -12.87 2.76 6.14
CA THR A 114 -12.23 1.91 7.17
C THR A 114 -13.21 1.33 8.18
N SER A 115 -14.52 1.48 7.97
CA SER A 115 -15.53 1.02 8.93
C SER A 115 -15.73 -0.50 8.89
N ALA A 116 -16.15 -1.07 10.02
CA ALA A 116 -16.59 -2.46 10.08
C ALA A 116 -17.73 -2.75 9.08
N ARG A 117 -18.63 -1.78 8.86
CA ARG A 117 -19.70 -1.91 7.86
C ARG A 117 -19.13 -2.04 6.45
N ALA A 118 -18.14 -1.22 6.08
CA ALA A 118 -17.49 -1.33 4.77
C ALA A 118 -16.79 -2.68 4.63
N GLN A 119 -16.10 -3.17 5.67
CA GLN A 119 -15.48 -4.49 5.64
C GLN A 119 -16.48 -5.62 5.37
N VAL A 120 -17.65 -5.59 6.01
CA VAL A 120 -18.73 -6.58 5.80
C VAL A 120 -19.30 -6.46 4.39
N LEU A 121 -19.49 -5.24 3.88
CA LEU A 121 -20.00 -5.01 2.51
C LEU A 121 -18.98 -5.35 1.42
N ASN A 122 -17.71 -5.44 1.76
CA ASN A 122 -16.63 -5.85 0.87
C ASN A 122 -16.53 -7.39 0.74
N GLN A 123 -17.44 -8.14 1.36
CA GLN A 123 -17.47 -9.60 1.28
C GLN A 123 -18.29 -10.09 0.08
N SER A 124 -17.77 -11.10 -0.61
CA SER A 124 -18.43 -11.84 -1.69
C SER A 124 -18.10 -13.33 -1.55
N PRO A 125 -18.99 -14.26 -1.96
CA PRO A 125 -18.64 -15.68 -2.07
C PRO A 125 -17.37 -15.95 -2.90
N GLU A 126 -17.05 -15.04 -3.83
CA GLU A 126 -15.84 -15.11 -4.68
C GLU A 126 -14.55 -14.71 -3.93
N PHE A 127 -14.68 -14.04 -2.78
CA PHE A 127 -13.56 -13.54 -1.98
C PHE A 127 -13.39 -14.31 -0.66
N ARG A 128 -13.75 -15.60 -0.64
CA ARG A 128 -13.64 -16.42 0.59
C ARG A 128 -12.20 -16.73 1.00
N ASP A 129 -11.28 -16.76 0.06
CA ASP A 129 -9.83 -16.97 0.30
C ASP A 129 -9.05 -15.64 0.26
N CYS A 130 -9.77 -14.59 0.63
CA CYS A 130 -9.30 -13.23 0.84
C CYS A 130 -9.59 -12.89 2.31
#